data_AF-A0A1V6SDP7-F1
#
_entry.id   AF-A0A1V6SDP7-F1
#
_cell.length_a   1.000
_cell.length_b   1.000
_cell.length_c   1.000
_cell.angle_alpha   90.00
_cell.angle_beta   90.00
_cell.angle_gamma   90.00
#
_symmetry.space_group_name_H-M   'P 1'
#
loop_
_entity.id
_entity.type
_entity.pdbx_description
1 polymer ?
#
loop_
_entity_poly.entity_id
_entity_poly.type
_entity_poly.pdbx_seq_one_letter_code
_entity_poly.pdbx_strand_id
1 'polypeptide(L)'
;MSSTNNIAFTAPINPPGTTPVLTLEQVWKGLLLKIRSAETFVPGAIQSTKVISDSVDPLTGYPVTVRDVLFRETQKTVQETVTAFEPTRVDFEQLGGSKISNVISQGAGRELYMTYIFEWRHHGISKEELAVLFDKENKMSQMAVEGTIKVLRQLVEEEKL
;
A
#
# COMPACT_ATOMS: atom_id res chain seq x y z
N MET A 1 -22.62 10.33 -9.93
CA MET A 1 -22.31 9.37 -8.84
C MET A 1 -20.88 8.88 -9.06
N SER A 2 -20.05 8.79 -8.03
CA SER A 2 -18.73 8.17 -8.17
C SER A 2 -18.89 6.65 -8.30
N SER A 3 -18.36 6.07 -9.36
CA SER A 3 -18.26 4.62 -9.53
C SER A 3 -17.02 4.13 -8.78
N THR A 4 -17.08 2.96 -8.15
CA THR A 4 -16.00 2.47 -7.28
C THR A 4 -15.63 1.03 -7.59
N ASN A 5 -14.35 0.75 -7.74
CA ASN A 5 -13.80 -0.60 -7.74
C ASN A 5 -13.27 -0.92 -6.33
N ASN A 6 -13.86 -1.94 -5.71
CA ASN A 6 -13.46 -2.42 -4.39
C ASN A 6 -12.71 -3.74 -4.56
N ILE A 7 -11.43 -3.75 -4.23
CA ILE A 7 -10.53 -4.88 -4.51
C ILE A 7 -9.71 -5.15 -3.25
N ALA A 8 -9.59 -6.42 -2.89
CA ALA A 8 -8.67 -6.87 -1.86
C ALA A 8 -7.81 -8.01 -2.39
N PHE A 9 -6.52 -7.97 -2.08
CA PHE A 9 -5.59 -9.05 -2.39
C PHE A 9 -4.72 -9.37 -1.19
N THR A 10 -4.51 -10.66 -0.93
CA THR A 10 -3.76 -11.18 0.21
C THR A 10 -2.70 -12.17 -0.26
N ALA A 11 -1.50 -12.05 0.30
CA ALA A 11 -0.44 -13.05 0.13
C ALA A 11 0.25 -13.36 1.48
N PRO A 12 0.73 -14.61 1.66
CA PRO A 12 1.57 -14.94 2.81
C PRO A 12 2.89 -14.17 2.74
N ILE A 13 3.30 -13.58 3.86
CA ILE A 13 4.58 -12.87 3.97
C ILE A 13 5.74 -13.88 4.02
N ASN A 14 5.55 -15.00 4.71
CA ASN A 14 6.55 -16.07 4.86
C ASN A 14 5.98 -17.42 4.38
N PRO A 15 5.77 -17.64 3.07
CA PRO A 15 5.37 -18.95 2.59
C PRO A 15 6.47 -20.00 2.86
N PRO A 16 6.12 -21.30 2.93
CA PRO A 16 7.10 -22.35 3.20
C PRO A 16 8.30 -22.30 2.26
N GLY A 17 9.51 -22.38 2.82
CA GLY A 17 10.76 -22.40 2.05
C GLY A 17 11.32 -21.01 1.69
N THR A 18 10.71 -19.90 2.13
CA THR A 18 11.29 -18.57 1.90
C THR A 18 12.32 -18.18 2.95
N THR A 19 13.43 -17.60 2.49
CA THR A 19 14.44 -16.93 3.31
C THR A 19 14.70 -15.53 2.72
N PRO A 20 15.00 -14.51 3.56
CA PRO A 20 14.86 -14.51 5.02
C PRO A 20 13.39 -14.60 5.46
N VAL A 21 13.18 -15.14 6.67
CA VAL A 21 11.87 -15.09 7.32
C VAL A 21 11.69 -13.71 7.92
N LEU A 22 10.69 -12.97 7.45
CA LEU A 22 10.41 -11.60 7.89
C LEU A 22 9.67 -11.61 9.23
N THR A 23 10.13 -10.80 10.18
CA THR A 23 9.42 -10.56 11.45
C THR A 23 8.34 -9.49 11.30
N LEU A 24 7.37 -9.46 12.22
CA LEU A 24 6.34 -8.39 12.25
C LEU A 24 6.98 -6.99 12.30
N GLU A 25 8.03 -6.82 13.11
CA GLU A 25 8.75 -5.56 13.25
C GLU A 25 9.41 -5.11 11.94
N GLN A 26 10.07 -6.03 11.23
CA GLN A 26 10.68 -5.74 9.93
C GLN A 26 9.64 -5.34 8.88
N VAL A 27 8.51 -6.06 8.84
CA VAL A 27 7.41 -5.73 7.93
C VAL A 27 6.84 -4.36 8.28
N TRP A 28 6.65 -4.05 9.56
CA TRP A 28 6.16 -2.75 10.02
C TRP A 28 7.10 -1.62 9.62
N LYS A 29 8.40 -1.72 9.93
CA LYS A 29 9.42 -0.75 9.50
C LYS A 29 9.41 -0.54 7.99
N GLY A 30 9.25 -1.61 7.23
CA GLY A 30 9.18 -1.52 5.78
C GLY A 30 7.90 -0.86 5.26
N LEU A 31 6.75 -1.04 5.92
CA LEU A 31 5.54 -0.26 5.61
C LEU A 31 5.76 1.23 5.89
N LEU A 32 6.42 1.60 6.99
CA LEU A 32 6.77 3.00 7.27
C LEU A 32 7.70 3.58 6.19
N LEU A 33 8.69 2.80 5.73
CA LEU A 33 9.54 3.21 4.61
C LEU A 33 8.72 3.38 3.32
N LYS A 34 7.76 2.49 3.07
CA LYS A 34 6.86 2.58 1.90
C LYS A 34 5.99 3.82 1.92
N ILE A 35 5.61 4.35 3.08
CA ILE A 35 4.94 5.66 3.19
C ILE A 35 5.82 6.76 2.57
N ARG A 36 7.15 6.65 2.71
CA ARG A 36 8.09 7.70 2.31
C ARG A 36 8.71 7.51 0.94
N SER A 37 8.74 6.27 0.43
CA SER A 37 9.35 5.93 -0.85
C SER A 37 8.56 4.82 -1.53
N ALA A 38 7.35 5.13 -1.99
CA ALA A 38 6.45 4.14 -2.59
C ALA A 38 6.98 3.59 -3.93
N GLU A 39 7.76 4.39 -4.66
CA GLU A 39 8.46 4.00 -5.89
C GLU A 39 9.46 2.85 -5.69
N THR A 40 10.05 2.70 -4.49
CA THR A 40 10.92 1.57 -4.19
C THR A 40 10.13 0.26 -4.15
N PHE A 41 8.89 0.29 -3.65
CA PHE A 41 8.07 -0.91 -3.48
C PHE A 41 7.19 -1.23 -4.68
N VAL A 42 6.76 -0.21 -5.43
CA VAL A 42 5.88 -0.36 -6.59
C VAL A 42 6.45 0.41 -7.80
N PRO A 43 7.70 0.11 -8.23
CA PRO A 43 8.39 0.88 -9.25
C PRO A 43 7.69 0.87 -10.62
N GLY A 44 6.87 -0.14 -10.90
CA GLY A 44 6.10 -0.20 -12.16
C GLY A 44 4.96 0.84 -12.25
N ALA A 45 4.41 1.26 -11.10
CA ALA A 45 3.26 2.19 -11.07
C ALA A 45 3.65 3.60 -10.61
N ILE A 46 4.60 3.70 -9.66
CA ILE A 46 4.95 4.95 -9.00
C ILE A 46 6.32 5.43 -9.47
N GLN A 47 6.38 6.71 -9.85
CA GLN A 47 7.58 7.38 -10.33
C GLN A 47 8.42 7.94 -9.19
N SER A 48 7.76 8.67 -8.28
CA SER A 48 8.40 9.30 -7.13
C SER A 48 7.39 9.59 -6.02
N THR A 49 7.92 9.69 -4.80
CA THR A 49 7.20 10.12 -3.61
C THR A 49 7.87 11.37 -3.05
N LYS A 50 7.08 12.34 -2.62
CA LYS A 50 7.56 13.53 -1.91
C LYS A 50 6.74 13.70 -0.64
N VAL A 51 7.39 13.61 0.52
CA VAL A 51 6.75 13.90 1.80
C VAL A 51 6.57 15.42 1.93
N ILE A 52 5.36 15.82 2.30
CA ILE A 52 4.94 17.23 2.45
C ILE A 52 4.97 17.63 3.92
N SER A 53 4.43 16.80 4.80
CA SER A 53 4.44 17.04 6.24
C SER A 53 4.31 15.75 7.03
N ASP A 54 4.75 15.83 8.29
CA ASP A 54 4.53 14.82 9.31
C ASP A 54 3.85 15.47 10.51
N SER A 55 2.93 14.73 11.12
CA SER A 55 2.16 15.18 12.26
C SER A 55 1.68 13.99 13.09
N VAL A 56 1.02 14.28 14.20
CA VAL A 56 0.31 13.28 15.00
C VAL A 56 -1.13 13.76 15.09
N ASP A 57 -2.09 12.87 14.81
CA ASP A 57 -3.50 13.18 14.98
C ASP A 57 -3.77 13.49 16.47
N PRO A 58 -4.29 14.68 16.82
CA PRO A 58 -4.47 15.09 18.21
C PRO A 58 -5.59 14.33 18.94
N LEU A 59 -6.52 13.71 18.21
CA LEU A 59 -7.63 12.94 18.78
C LEU A 59 -7.24 11.49 19.00
N THR A 60 -6.53 10.88 18.06
CA THR A 60 -6.20 9.44 18.10
C THR A 60 -4.76 9.15 18.54
N GLY A 61 -3.86 10.14 18.47
CA GLY A 61 -2.44 9.97 18.75
C GLY A 61 -1.67 9.21 17.66
N TYR A 62 -2.26 8.96 16.50
CA TYR A 62 -1.60 8.20 15.43
C TYR A 62 -0.69 9.09 14.58
N PRO A 63 0.49 8.58 14.14
CA PRO A 63 1.30 9.28 13.17
C PRO A 63 0.55 9.47 11.85
N VAL A 64 0.63 10.69 11.32
CA VAL A 64 0.03 11.09 10.03
C VAL A 64 1.10 11.72 9.15
N THR A 65 1.30 11.17 7.96
CA THR A 65 2.17 11.71 6.91
C THR A 65 1.34 12.17 5.73
N VAL A 66 1.52 13.41 5.30
CA VAL A 66 0.98 13.90 4.02
C VAL A 66 2.06 13.81 2.97
N ARG A 67 1.76 13.20 1.82
CA ARG A 67 2.72 13.00 0.72
C ARG A 67 2.08 13.23 -0.64
N ASP A 68 2.91 13.62 -1.60
CA ASP A 68 2.58 13.63 -3.02
C ASP A 68 3.22 12.40 -3.69
N VAL A 69 2.45 11.71 -4.52
CA VAL A 69 2.88 10.53 -5.30
C VAL A 69 2.67 10.80 -6.78
N LEU A 70 3.73 10.71 -7.58
CA LEU A 70 3.65 10.83 -9.04
C LEU A 70 3.47 9.45 -9.67
N PHE A 71 2.34 9.24 -10.36
CA PHE A 71 2.07 7.99 -11.08
C PHE A 71 2.72 8.00 -12.47
N ARG A 72 3.41 6.91 -12.82
CA ARG A 72 4.16 6.81 -14.09
C ARG A 72 3.25 6.86 -15.31
N GLU A 73 2.17 6.09 -15.29
CA GLU A 73 1.33 5.93 -16.49
C GLU A 73 0.57 7.22 -16.82
N THR A 74 0.01 7.88 -15.81
CA THR A 74 -0.83 9.06 -16.01
C THR A 74 -0.05 10.37 -15.97
N GLN A 75 1.19 10.35 -15.48
CA GLN A 75 1.99 11.54 -15.16
C GLN A 75 1.23 12.53 -14.25
N LYS A 76 0.32 12.00 -13.40
CA LYS A 76 -0.44 12.79 -12.44
C LYS A 76 0.14 12.62 -11.04
N THR A 77 0.25 13.75 -10.34
CA THR A 77 0.53 13.77 -8.91
C THR A 77 -0.77 13.64 -8.13
N VAL A 78 -0.80 12.72 -7.17
CA VAL A 78 -1.90 12.56 -6.22
C VAL A 78 -1.37 12.81 -4.83
N GLN A 79 -2.07 13.66 -4.07
CA GLN A 79 -1.79 13.85 -2.65
C GLN A 79 -2.54 12.82 -1.81
N GLU A 80 -1.82 12.23 -0.88
CA GLU A 80 -2.30 11.23 0.06
C GLU A 80 -2.06 11.69 1.49
N THR A 81 -3.08 11.55 2.33
CA THR A 81 -2.94 11.58 3.79
C THR A 81 -2.82 10.15 4.29
N VAL A 82 -1.73 9.82 4.98
CA VAL A 82 -1.42 8.45 5.40
C VAL A 82 -1.40 8.38 6.91
N THR A 83 -2.23 7.51 7.49
CA THR A 83 -2.28 7.27 8.95
C THR A 83 -1.69 5.91 9.28
N ALA A 84 -0.77 5.86 10.25
CA ALA A 84 -0.11 4.63 10.67
C ALA A 84 -0.71 4.06 11.97
N PHE A 85 -1.23 2.84 11.90
CA PHE A 85 -1.84 2.11 13.02
C PHE A 85 -0.95 0.93 13.42
N GLU A 86 0.12 1.23 14.17
CA GLU A 86 1.09 0.24 14.59
C GLU A 86 0.45 -0.91 15.39
N PRO A 87 0.88 -2.17 15.19
CA PRO A 87 1.80 -2.68 14.16
C PRO A 87 1.07 -3.28 12.95
N THR A 88 -0.19 -2.91 12.72
CA THR A 88 -1.11 -3.74 11.93
C THR A 88 -1.47 -3.15 10.58
N ARG A 89 -1.53 -1.83 10.42
CA ARG A 89 -1.90 -1.26 9.12
C ARG A 89 -1.45 0.18 8.92
N VAL A 90 -1.38 0.57 7.65
CA VAL A 90 -1.29 1.97 7.23
C VAL A 90 -2.43 2.25 6.25
N ASP A 91 -3.16 3.33 6.46
CA ASP A 91 -4.31 3.73 5.65
C ASP A 91 -3.98 5.00 4.88
N PHE A 92 -4.18 4.98 3.56
CA PHE A 92 -3.95 6.08 2.63
C PHE A 92 -5.31 6.62 2.17
N GLU A 93 -5.49 7.93 2.28
CA GLU A 93 -6.66 8.63 1.78
C GLU A 93 -6.24 9.66 0.72
N GLN A 94 -6.76 9.50 -0.50
CA GLN A 94 -6.53 10.43 -1.60
C GLN A 94 -7.59 11.54 -1.60
N LEU A 95 -7.23 12.76 -2.02
CA LEU A 95 -8.21 13.87 -2.13
C LEU A 95 -9.42 13.54 -3.03
N GLY A 96 -9.27 12.62 -4.00
CA GLY A 96 -10.37 12.12 -4.84
C GLY A 96 -11.35 11.19 -4.13
N GLY A 97 -11.11 10.88 -2.86
CA GLY A 97 -11.89 10.00 -2.00
C GLY A 97 -11.50 8.53 -2.07
N SER A 98 -10.56 8.14 -2.94
CA SER A 98 -10.04 6.77 -2.97
C SER A 98 -9.29 6.45 -1.68
N LYS A 99 -9.46 5.22 -1.19
CA LYS A 99 -8.82 4.73 0.03
C LYS A 99 -8.03 3.48 -0.23
N ILE A 100 -6.89 3.35 0.44
CA ILE A 100 -6.05 2.16 0.38
C ILE A 100 -5.65 1.78 1.80
N SER A 101 -5.77 0.51 2.17
CA SER A 101 -5.27 -0.01 3.44
C SER A 101 -4.24 -1.08 3.18
N ASN A 102 -3.03 -0.91 3.72
CA ASN A 102 -2.00 -1.95 3.72
C ASN A 102 -1.98 -2.61 5.10
N VAL A 103 -2.42 -3.86 5.19
CA VAL A 103 -2.66 -4.56 6.44
C VAL A 103 -1.69 -5.73 6.61
N ILE A 104 -1.09 -5.84 7.79
CA ILE A 104 -0.41 -7.02 8.31
C ILE A 104 -1.41 -7.76 9.19
N SER A 105 -1.71 -9.01 8.85
CA SER A 105 -2.63 -9.84 9.61
C SER A 105 -1.97 -11.17 10.00
N GLN A 106 -2.53 -11.81 11.03
CA GLN A 106 -2.08 -13.12 11.50
C GLN A 106 -3.12 -14.18 11.20
N GLY A 107 -2.67 -15.30 10.63
CA GLY A 107 -3.46 -16.52 10.53
C GLY A 107 -3.64 -17.19 11.89
N ALA A 108 -4.52 -18.19 11.96
CA ALA A 108 -4.76 -18.97 13.18
C ALA A 108 -3.49 -19.69 13.68
N GLY A 109 -2.56 -20.02 12.77
CA GLY A 109 -1.25 -20.59 13.09
C GLY A 109 -0.15 -19.55 13.34
N ARG A 110 -0.51 -18.27 13.49
CA ARG A 110 0.39 -17.10 13.64
C ARG A 110 1.23 -16.77 12.40
N GLU A 111 0.88 -17.30 11.23
CA GLU A 111 1.49 -16.92 9.96
C GLU A 111 1.17 -15.46 9.65
N LEU A 112 2.13 -14.73 9.10
CA LEU A 112 1.94 -13.33 8.71
C LEU A 112 1.43 -13.25 7.26
N TYR A 113 0.41 -12.42 7.05
CA TYR A 113 -0.15 -12.10 5.74
C TYR A 113 -0.12 -10.60 5.48
N MET A 114 0.16 -10.24 4.23
CA MET A 114 0.02 -8.88 3.73
C MET A 114 -1.27 -8.82 2.92
N THR A 115 -2.17 -7.91 3.29
CA THR A 115 -3.44 -7.69 2.61
C THR A 115 -3.57 -6.23 2.22
N TYR A 116 -3.72 -5.95 0.92
CA TYR A 116 -4.07 -4.61 0.47
C TYR A 116 -5.53 -4.54 0.09
N ILE A 117 -6.21 -3.50 0.58
CA ILE A 117 -7.62 -3.24 0.33
C ILE A 117 -7.69 -1.89 -0.38
N PHE A 118 -8.33 -1.85 -1.53
CA PHE A 118 -8.48 -0.68 -2.37
C PHE A 118 -9.95 -0.34 -2.52
N GLU A 119 -10.28 0.92 -2.29
CA GLU A 119 -11.52 1.57 -2.70
C GLU A 119 -11.14 2.62 -3.75
N TRP A 120 -11.04 2.22 -5.02
CA TRP A 120 -10.69 3.14 -6.12
C TRP A 120 -11.93 3.83 -6.66
N ARG A 121 -12.00 5.15 -6.45
CA ARG A 121 -13.12 5.97 -6.91
C ARG A 121 -12.83 6.59 -8.26
N HIS A 122 -13.75 6.39 -9.19
CA HIS A 122 -13.73 6.96 -10.54
C HIS A 122 -14.93 7.87 -10.74
N HIS A 123 -14.67 9.08 -11.22
CA HIS A 123 -15.69 10.08 -11.47
C HIS A 123 -16.01 10.15 -12.96
N GLY A 124 -17.30 10.07 -13.30
CA GLY A 124 -17.79 10.33 -14.66
C GLY A 124 -17.58 9.21 -15.68
N ILE A 125 -17.22 7.99 -15.25
CA ILE A 125 -17.05 6.84 -16.15
C ILE A 125 -18.29 5.95 -16.18
N SER A 126 -18.48 5.24 -17.30
CA SER A 126 -19.56 4.25 -17.48
C SER A 126 -19.32 2.97 -16.68
N LYS A 127 -20.32 2.08 -16.65
CA LYS A 127 -20.18 0.76 -16.02
C LYS A 127 -19.22 -0.14 -16.79
N GLU A 128 -19.23 -0.03 -18.12
CA GLU A 128 -18.37 -0.80 -19.02
C GLU A 128 -16.91 -0.37 -18.85
N GLU A 129 -16.64 0.94 -18.75
CA GLU A 129 -15.31 1.48 -18.45
C GLU A 129 -14.83 1.05 -17.06
N LEU A 130 -15.71 1.07 -16.06
CA LEU A 130 -15.39 0.61 -14.71
C LEU A 130 -14.98 -0.87 -14.68
N ALA A 131 -15.67 -1.73 -15.44
CA ALA A 131 -15.34 -3.15 -15.54
C ALA A 131 -13.99 -3.40 -16.22
N VAL A 132 -13.64 -2.64 -17.26
CA VAL A 132 -12.31 -2.71 -17.90
C VAL A 132 -11.22 -2.28 -16.92
N LEU A 133 -11.46 -1.24 -16.13
CA LEU A 133 -10.53 -0.80 -15.08
C LEU A 133 -10.35 -1.86 -14.00
N PHE A 134 -11.43 -2.53 -13.59
CA PHE A 134 -11.40 -3.55 -12.54
C PHE A 134 -10.36 -4.64 -12.81
N ASP A 135 -10.30 -5.19 -14.03
CA ASP A 135 -9.34 -6.24 -14.37
C ASP A 135 -7.88 -5.76 -14.29
N LYS A 136 -7.63 -4.53 -14.73
CA LYS A 136 -6.30 -3.91 -14.65
C LYS A 136 -5.90 -3.65 -13.19
N GLU A 137 -6.83 -3.11 -12.44
CA GLU A 137 -6.70 -2.75 -11.03
C GLU A 137 -6.52 -3.99 -10.13
N ASN A 138 -7.21 -5.08 -10.44
CA ASN A 138 -7.07 -6.34 -9.74
C ASN A 138 -5.69 -6.98 -9.97
N LYS A 139 -5.11 -6.83 -11.17
CA LYS A 139 -3.71 -7.23 -11.42
C LYS A 139 -2.74 -6.31 -10.67
N MET A 140 -3.04 -5.01 -10.62
CA MET A 140 -2.23 -4.03 -9.90
C MET A 140 -2.21 -4.29 -8.38
N SER A 141 -3.33 -4.68 -7.77
CA SER A 141 -3.40 -5.01 -6.35
C SER A 141 -2.49 -6.20 -6.00
N GLN A 142 -2.51 -7.26 -6.81
CA GLN A 142 -1.62 -8.41 -6.68
C GLN A 142 -0.14 -7.98 -6.79
N MET A 143 0.23 -7.27 -7.85
CA MET A 143 1.60 -6.81 -8.06
C MET A 143 2.10 -5.92 -6.92
N ALA A 144 1.24 -5.06 -6.38
CA ALA A 144 1.60 -4.17 -5.27
C ALA A 144 1.89 -4.96 -3.99
N VAL A 145 1.10 -5.99 -3.66
CA VAL A 145 1.32 -6.83 -2.48
C VAL A 145 2.58 -7.68 -2.65
N GLU A 146 2.67 -8.45 -3.72
CA GLU A 146 3.80 -9.36 -3.96
C GLU A 146 5.11 -8.60 -4.14
N GLY A 147 5.08 -7.48 -4.87
CA GLY A 147 6.22 -6.58 -5.05
C GLY A 147 6.69 -5.98 -3.72
N THR A 148 5.76 -5.57 -2.86
CA THR A 148 6.13 -5.07 -1.52
C THR A 148 6.82 -6.16 -0.71
N ILE A 149 6.26 -7.37 -0.64
CA ILE A 149 6.87 -8.48 0.12
C ILE A 149 8.28 -8.81 -0.42
N LYS A 150 8.46 -8.81 -1.74
CA LYS A 150 9.77 -9.03 -2.37
C LYS A 150 10.79 -7.99 -1.92
N VAL A 151 10.43 -6.71 -1.98
CA VAL A 151 11.31 -5.60 -1.59
C VAL A 151 11.63 -5.64 -0.10
N LEU A 152 10.65 -5.99 0.75
CA LEU A 152 10.90 -6.18 2.19
C LEU A 152 12.00 -7.22 2.45
N ARG A 153 11.95 -8.37 1.77
CA ARG A 153 12.99 -9.39 1.90
C ARG A 153 14.35 -8.89 1.44
N GLN A 154 14.40 -8.23 0.29
CA GLN A 154 15.64 -7.64 -0.21
C GLN A 154 16.24 -6.65 0.78
N LEU A 155 15.42 -5.78 1.38
CA LEU A 155 15.90 -4.80 2.36
C LEU A 155 16.41 -5.46 3.65
N VAL A 156 15.81 -6.57 4.09
CA VAL A 156 16.33 -7.35 5.23
C VAL A 156 17.64 -8.05 4.87
N GLU A 157 17.77 -8.62 3.68
CA GLU A 157 19.04 -9.20 3.19
C GLU A 157 20.17 -8.16 3.11
N GLU A 158 19.82 -6.92 2.78
CA GLU A 158 20.75 -5.79 2.72
C GLU A 158 20.98 -5.10 4.08
N GLU A 159 20.45 -5.65 5.17
CA GLU A 159 20.53 -5.08 6.54
C GLU A 159 19.97 -3.66 6.69
N LYS A 160 18.93 -3.33 5.90
CA LYS A 160 18.26 -2.01 5.88
C LYS A 160 16.93 -1.98 6.66
N LEU A 161 16.51 -3.09 7.29
CA LEU A 161 15.28 -3.21 8.09
C LEU A 161 15.49 -4.01 9.39
#